data_AF-A0A6P1MPF0-F1
#
_entry.id   AF-A0A6P1MPF0-F1
#
_cell.length_a   1.000
_cell.length_b   1.000
_cell.length_c   1.000
_cell.angle_alpha   90.00
_cell.angle_beta   90.00
_cell.angle_gamma   90.00
#
_symmetry.space_group_name_H-M   'P 1'
#
loop_
_entity.id
_entity.type
_entity.pdbx_description
1 polymer ?
#
loop_
_entity_poly.entity_id
_entity_poly.type
_entity_poly.pdbx_seq_one_letter_code
_entity_poly.pdbx_strand_id
1 'polypeptide(L)'
;MRKIKIIPDSPFYTNCDISVYDVTDGNEKKRCKIKVEYAEYDVNQMKKKGASKEEVLQNYKNMIYDVVKYYIADDWECINGYEEILKVIDDKISHYF
;
A
#
# COMPACT_ATOMS: atom_id res chain seq x y z
N MET A 1 -14.59 -13.39 -5.74
CA MET A 1 -13.26 -12.77 -5.86
C MET A 1 -13.25 -11.61 -6.84
N ARG A 2 -13.06 -10.38 -6.34
CA ARG A 2 -12.87 -9.17 -7.15
C ARG A 2 -11.41 -9.06 -7.59
N LYS A 3 -11.19 -8.52 -8.79
CA LYS A 3 -9.85 -8.23 -9.31
C LYS A 3 -9.58 -6.74 -9.14
N ILE A 4 -8.58 -6.41 -8.34
CA ILE A 4 -8.25 -5.01 -8.04
C ILE A 4 -6.84 -4.70 -8.57
N LYS A 5 -6.73 -3.56 -9.23
CA LYS A 5 -5.46 -2.94 -9.62
C LYS A 5 -5.24 -1.73 -8.71
N ILE A 6 -4.06 -1.64 -8.11
CA ILE A 6 -3.63 -0.50 -7.31
C ILE A 6 -2.48 0.20 -8.02
N ILE A 7 -2.44 1.52 -7.99
CA ILE A 7 -1.42 2.31 -8.69
C ILE A 7 -0.96 3.42 -7.75
N PRO A 8 0.33 3.52 -7.41
CA PRO A 8 0.82 4.65 -6.64
C PRO A 8 0.78 5.92 -7.51
N ASP A 9 0.25 7.00 -6.95
CA ASP A 9 0.43 8.34 -7.49
C ASP A 9 1.85 8.84 -7.12
N SER A 10 2.22 10.04 -7.61
CA SER A 10 3.51 10.64 -7.29
C SER A 10 3.72 10.74 -5.76
N PRO A 11 4.83 10.20 -5.22
CA PRO A 11 5.04 10.15 -3.78
C PRO A 11 5.39 11.52 -3.21
N PHE A 12 4.89 11.78 -2.00
CA PHE A 12 5.36 12.86 -1.14
C PHE A 12 6.49 12.37 -0.23
N TYR A 13 7.05 13.29 0.56
CA TYR A 13 8.15 12.99 1.48
C TYR A 13 7.77 11.94 2.53
N THR A 14 6.56 12.02 3.07
CA THR A 14 6.09 11.15 4.17
C THR A 14 4.86 10.32 3.83
N ASN A 15 4.32 10.42 2.61
CA ASN A 15 3.13 9.66 2.23
C ASN A 15 3.02 9.51 0.71
N CYS A 16 2.26 8.51 0.26
CA CYS A 16 1.83 8.41 -1.12
C CYS A 16 0.33 8.11 -1.19
N ASP A 17 -0.32 8.61 -2.23
CA ASP A 17 -1.69 8.23 -2.54
C ASP A 17 -1.67 7.03 -3.49
N ILE A 18 -2.60 6.10 -3.31
CA ILE A 18 -2.74 4.88 -4.11
C ILE A 18 -4.13 4.91 -4.73
N SER A 19 -4.19 5.00 -6.06
CA SER A 19 -5.44 4.89 -6.79
C SER A 19 -5.88 3.43 -6.89
N VAL A 20 -7.13 3.14 -6.52
CA VAL A 20 -7.70 1.78 -6.53
C VAL A 20 -8.72 1.63 -7.66
N TYR A 21 -8.53 0.61 -8.49
CA TYR A 21 -9.40 0.30 -9.63
C TYR A 21 -9.94 -1.13 -9.52
N ASP A 22 -11.25 -1.28 -9.68
CA ASP A 22 -11.87 -2.59 -9.88
C ASP A 22 -11.84 -2.90 -11.38
N VAL A 23 -11.26 -4.06 -11.72
CA VAL A 23 -11.06 -4.54 -13.10
C VAL A 23 -11.73 -5.90 -13.33
N THR A 24 -12.65 -6.31 -12.44
CA THR A 24 -13.27 -7.64 -12.46
C THR A 24 -13.94 -7.96 -13.80
N ASP A 25 -14.63 -6.99 -14.38
CA ASP A 25 -15.43 -7.16 -15.61
C ASP A 25 -14.66 -6.70 -16.87
N GLY A 26 -13.33 -6.61 -16.80
CA GLY A 26 -12.47 -6.15 -17.90
C GLY A 26 -12.47 -4.62 -18.13
N ASN A 27 -13.39 -3.89 -17.51
CA ASN A 27 -13.40 -2.42 -17.49
C ASN A 27 -12.66 -1.88 -16.26
N GLU A 28 -11.85 -0.83 -16.43
CA GLU A 28 -11.22 -0.15 -15.29
C GLU A 28 -12.21 0.84 -14.64
N LYS A 29 -12.71 0.49 -13.45
CA LYS A 29 -13.56 1.38 -12.64
C LYS A 29 -12.79 1.89 -11.42
N LYS A 30 -12.45 3.18 -11.42
CA LYS A 30 -11.86 3.84 -10.25
C LYS A 30 -12.84 3.79 -9.07
N ARG A 31 -12.37 3.29 -7.92
CA ARG A 31 -13.17 3.17 -6.70
C ARG A 31 -12.86 4.29 -5.71
N CYS A 32 -11.59 4.45 -5.36
CA CYS A 32 -11.14 5.45 -4.40
C CYS A 32 -9.65 5.75 -4.56
N LYS A 33 -9.13 6.58 -3.65
CA LYS A 33 -7.71 6.69 -3.34
C LYS A 33 -7.48 6.32 -1.88
N ILE A 34 -6.40 5.62 -1.59
CA ILE A 34 -5.92 5.32 -0.25
C ILE A 34 -4.67 6.17 -0.01
N LYS A 35 -4.62 6.90 1.09
CA LYS A 35 -3.38 7.55 1.53
C LYS A 35 -2.61 6.58 2.42
N VAL A 36 -1.33 6.36 2.12
CA VAL A 36 -0.40 5.59 2.94
C VAL A 36 0.65 6.54 3.49
N GLU A 37 0.73 6.63 4.81
CA GLU A 37 1.71 7.45 5.51
C GLU A 37 2.88 6.58 5.97
N TYR A 38 4.10 7.06 5.74
CA TYR A 38 5.36 6.43 6.11
C TYR A 38 6.30 7.45 6.75
N ALA A 39 5.76 8.29 7.63
CA ALA A 39 6.56 9.25 8.36
C ALA A 39 7.58 8.53 9.25
N GLU A 40 8.69 9.21 9.56
CA GLU A 40 9.75 8.68 10.42
C GLU A 40 9.20 8.13 11.75
N TYR A 41 8.23 8.83 12.34
CA TYR A 41 7.61 8.40 13.59
C TYR A 41 6.97 7.00 13.45
N ASP A 42 6.18 6.77 12.39
CA ASP A 42 5.47 5.50 12.17
C ASP A 42 6.45 4.34 11.97
N VAL A 43 7.48 4.57 11.16
CA VAL A 43 8.56 3.59 10.93
C VAL A 43 9.29 3.29 12.25
N ASN A 44 9.62 4.31 13.03
CA ASN A 44 10.30 4.14 14.31
C ASN A 44 9.44 3.41 15.35
N GLN A 45 8.10 3.56 15.34
CA GLN A 45 7.23 2.77 16.21
C GLN A 45 7.27 1.28 15.87
N MET A 46 7.36 0.92 14.59
CA MET A 46 7.53 -0.48 14.17
C MET A 46 8.93 -1.01 14.54
N LYS A 47 9.98 -0.22 14.31
CA LYS A 47 11.35 -0.57 14.71
C LYS A 47 11.50 -0.80 16.21
N LYS A 48 10.86 0.01 17.05
CA LYS A 48 10.86 -0.17 18.52
C LYS A 48 10.27 -1.51 18.96
N LYS A 49 9.42 -2.13 18.13
CA LYS A 49 8.88 -3.47 18.33
C LYS A 49 9.79 -4.58 17.79
N GLY A 50 10.97 -4.23 17.27
CA GLY A 50 11.94 -5.16 16.70
C GLY A 50 11.75 -5.46 15.22
N ALA A 51 10.88 -4.73 14.51
CA ALA A 51 10.59 -5.02 13.10
C ALA A 51 11.79 -4.74 12.18
N SER A 52 12.11 -5.69 11.30
CA SER A 52 13.04 -5.50 10.18
C SER A 52 12.42 -4.61 9.09
N LYS A 53 13.24 -4.16 8.12
CA LYS A 53 12.74 -3.37 6.98
C LYS A 53 11.72 -4.16 6.16
N GLU A 54 11.98 -5.44 5.93
CA GLU A 54 11.10 -6.37 5.23
C GLU A 54 9.76 -6.54 5.96
N GLU A 55 9.78 -6.65 7.30
CA GLU A 55 8.57 -6.73 8.12
C GLU A 55 7.76 -5.42 8.06
N VAL A 56 8.43 -4.26 8.02
CA VAL A 56 7.76 -2.97 7.84
C VAL A 56 7.09 -2.86 6.47
N LEU A 57 7.76 -3.27 5.39
CA LEU A 57 7.15 -3.30 4.06
C LEU A 57 5.96 -4.26 3.99
N GLN A 58 6.08 -5.43 4.63
CA GLN A 58 4.98 -6.39 4.71
C GLN A 58 3.78 -5.82 5.51
N ASN A 59 4.03 -5.04 6.57
CA ASN A 59 2.96 -4.35 7.29
C ASN A 59 2.21 -3.35 6.42
N TYR A 60 2.90 -2.55 5.60
CA TYR A 60 2.23 -1.65 4.65
C TYR A 60 1.41 -2.41 3.61
N LYS A 61 1.95 -3.52 3.07
CA LYS A 61 1.21 -4.39 2.16
C LYS A 61 -0.08 -4.91 2.80
N ASN A 62 0.00 -5.42 4.03
CA ASN A 62 -1.14 -5.93 4.78
C ASN A 62 -2.17 -4.82 5.07
N MET A 63 -1.71 -3.64 5.48
CA MET A 63 -2.59 -2.50 5.72
C MET A 63 -3.37 -2.09 4.46
N ILE A 64 -2.70 -1.99 3.32
CA ILE A 64 -3.38 -1.72 2.03
C ILE A 64 -4.37 -2.84 1.73
N TYR A 65 -3.98 -4.10 1.98
CA TYR A 65 -4.84 -5.24 1.74
C TYR A 65 -6.16 -5.15 2.52
N ASP A 66 -6.03 -4.91 3.83
CA ASP A 66 -7.14 -4.85 4.78
C ASP A 66 -8.06 -3.65 4.51
N VAL A 67 -7.49 -2.50 4.13
CA VAL A 67 -8.28 -1.30 3.77
C VAL A 67 -9.14 -1.57 2.53
N VAL A 68 -8.57 -2.12 1.46
CA VAL A 68 -9.35 -2.48 0.27
C VAL A 68 -10.38 -3.56 0.61
N LYS A 69 -9.98 -4.56 1.40
CA LYS A 69 -10.88 -5.64 1.83
C LYS A 69 -12.11 -5.07 2.54
N TYR A 70 -11.89 -4.23 3.54
CA TYR A 70 -12.95 -3.71 4.40
C TYR A 70 -13.87 -2.73 3.69
N TYR A 71 -13.33 -1.82 2.86
CA TYR A 71 -14.11 -0.72 2.28
C TYR A 71 -14.59 -0.96 0.85
N ILE A 72 -14.00 -1.91 0.11
CA ILE A 72 -14.23 -2.05 -1.33
C ILE A 72 -14.71 -3.45 -1.69
N ALA A 73 -14.01 -4.49 -1.25
CA ALA A 73 -14.30 -5.87 -1.65
C ALA A 73 -13.81 -6.89 -0.62
N ASP A 74 -14.72 -7.54 0.09
CA ASP A 74 -14.38 -8.52 1.14
C ASP A 74 -13.53 -9.70 0.63
N ASP A 75 -13.80 -10.19 -0.57
CA ASP A 75 -13.00 -11.22 -1.24
C ASP A 75 -12.40 -10.65 -2.54
N TRP A 76 -11.07 -10.47 -2.55
CA TRP A 76 -10.36 -9.86 -3.67
C TRP A 76 -8.91 -10.31 -3.81
N GLU A 77 -8.41 -10.21 -5.05
CA GLU A 77 -7.00 -10.40 -5.40
C GLU A 77 -6.44 -9.13 -6.05
N CYS A 78 -5.18 -8.83 -5.71
CA CYS A 78 -4.45 -7.75 -6.35
C CYS A 78 -3.79 -8.27 -7.62
N ILE A 79 -4.19 -7.73 -8.76
CA ILE A 79 -3.65 -8.13 -10.06
C ILE A 79 -2.33 -7.41 -10.38
N ASN A 80 -2.15 -6.18 -9.86
CA ASN A 80 -0.97 -5.37 -10.12
C ASN A 80 -0.85 -4.24 -9.08
N GLY A 81 0.39 -3.84 -8.76
CA GLY A 81 0.72 -2.57 -8.13
C GLY A 81 1.49 -2.65 -6.82
N TYR A 82 1.46 -3.80 -6.14
CA TYR A 82 2.15 -3.95 -4.85
C TYR A 82 3.65 -3.72 -4.96
N GLU A 83 4.32 -4.27 -5.97
CA GLU A 83 5.76 -4.13 -6.13
C GLU A 83 6.17 -2.65 -6.29
N GLU A 84 5.43 -1.90 -7.10
CA GLU A 84 5.68 -0.48 -7.32
C GLU A 84 5.46 0.35 -6.04
N ILE A 85 4.35 0.09 -5.33
CA ILE A 85 4.04 0.77 -4.06
C ILE A 85 5.11 0.46 -3.01
N LEU A 86 5.49 -0.81 -2.86
CA LEU A 86 6.47 -1.21 -1.87
C LEU A 86 7.86 -0.67 -2.18
N LYS A 87 8.23 -0.56 -3.47
CA LYS A 87 9.46 0.09 -3.89
C LYS A 87 9.46 1.57 -3.52
N VAL A 88 8.36 2.29 -3.78
CA VAL A 88 8.20 3.70 -3.40
C VAL A 88 8.37 3.87 -1.89
N ILE A 89 7.75 3.00 -1.10
CA ILE A 89 7.87 3.06 0.36
C ILE A 89 9.30 2.71 0.80
N ASP A 90 9.90 1.65 0.24
CA ASP A 90 11.26 1.21 0.56
C ASP A 90 12.30 2.31 0.31
N ASP A 91 12.23 2.99 -0.84
CA ASP A 91 13.10 4.11 -1.18
C ASP A 91 12.97 5.27 -0.17
N LYS A 92 11.79 5.45 0.42
CA LYS A 92 11.51 6.53 1.39
C LYS A 92 11.83 6.17 2.83
N ILE A 93 11.88 4.89 3.19
CA ILE A 93 12.15 4.47 4.57
C ILE A 93 13.54 3.87 4.75
N SER A 94 14.26 3.57 3.67
CA SER A 94 15.55 2.86 3.73
C SER A 94 16.60 3.56 4.58
N HIS A 95 16.62 4.90 4.62
CA HIS A 95 17.59 5.63 5.46
C HIS A 95 17.30 5.56 6.97
N TYR A 96 16.16 4.98 7.37
CA TYR A 96 15.86 4.71 8.77
C TYR A 96 16.38 3.35 9.25
N PHE A 97 16.87 2.47 8.37
CA PHE A 97 17.34 1.12 8.71
C PHE A 97 18.83 0.97 8.42
#